data_AF-A0A5I2KZK9-F1
#
_entry.id   AF-A0A5I2KZK9-F1
#
_cell.length_a   1.000
_cell.length_b   1.000
_cell.length_c   1.000
_cell.angle_alpha   90.00
_cell.angle_beta   90.00
_cell.angle_gamma   90.00
#
_symmetry.space_group_name_H-M   'P 1'
#
loop_
_entity.id
_entity.type
_entity.pdbx_description
1 polymer ?
#
loop_
_entity_poly.entity_id
_entity_poly.type
_entity_poly.pdbx_seq_one_letter_code
_entity_poly.pdbx_strand_id
1 'polypeptide(L)'
;MFTEFFLKNAFNLAILFSCGMALLVVRFWLSRNVQWKKGFTFHAAQFFIYAIIIGTIGSILNNAIEDYNLRFISSGVIDFICTSLIALILTIKLFLIINQFEKAQVNKGRDVTSTRILARVIKITIIVAIVLLYGEHFGMSLSGLLTFGGIGGIAVGMAGKDVLSNFFSGIMLYFDRPFSIGDWIRSPDRNIEGTVAEIGWRITRINTFDHRPLYVPNSVFSSISVENPGRMTNRRIKTVIGLRYEDADKIGLIVDAIRNMLQAHSDIDQKQTLLVYFNEFADSSLNIMVYCFTKTTVWQEWLAVQQDVYLKIIAIVQENGADFAFPSQTLYIDDPEAAPAIK
;
A
#
# COMPACT_ATOMS: atom_id res chain seq x y z
N MET A 1 -39.38 -53.33 -16.75
CA MET A 1 -39.80 -52.25 -15.82
C MET A 1 -38.81 -52.01 -14.68
N PHE A 2 -38.76 -52.80 -13.59
CA PHE A 2 -37.82 -52.52 -12.48
C PHE A 2 -36.35 -52.69 -12.89
N THR A 3 -36.00 -53.77 -13.58
CA THR A 3 -34.63 -54.04 -14.06
C THR A 3 -34.10 -52.98 -15.02
N GLU A 4 -34.93 -52.46 -15.92
CA GLU A 4 -34.55 -51.38 -16.86
C GLU A 4 -34.29 -50.05 -16.15
N PHE A 5 -35.10 -49.71 -15.14
CA PHE A 5 -34.89 -48.50 -14.33
C PHE A 5 -33.56 -48.56 -13.57
N PHE A 6 -33.22 -49.73 -13.00
CA PHE A 6 -31.94 -49.96 -12.33
C PHE A 6 -30.76 -49.88 -13.30
N LEU A 7 -30.89 -50.43 -14.51
CA LEU A 7 -29.84 -50.36 -15.54
C LEU A 7 -29.60 -48.91 -16.01
N LYS A 8 -30.66 -48.14 -16.25
CA LYS A 8 -30.54 -46.72 -16.64
C LYS A 8 -29.91 -45.85 -15.55
N ASN A 9 -30.18 -46.14 -14.28
CA ASN A 9 -29.65 -45.37 -13.14
C ASN A 9 -28.44 -46.01 -12.45
N ALA A 10 -27.84 -47.06 -13.02
CA ALA A 10 -26.75 -47.81 -12.39
C ALA A 10 -25.55 -46.92 -12.02
N PHE A 11 -25.21 -45.98 -12.90
CA PHE A 11 -24.16 -44.99 -12.65
C PHE A 11 -24.49 -44.05 -11.48
N ASN A 12 -25.71 -43.51 -11.45
CA ASN A 12 -26.19 -42.64 -10.36
C ASN A 12 -26.23 -43.38 -9.01
N LEU A 13 -26.66 -44.65 -9.00
CA LEU A 13 -26.66 -45.50 -7.80
C LEU A 13 -25.25 -45.78 -7.29
N ALA A 14 -24.27 -46.00 -8.18
CA ALA A 14 -22.87 -46.14 -7.82
C ALA A 14 -22.29 -44.84 -7.20
N ILE A 15 -22.68 -43.67 -7.72
CA ILE A 15 -22.32 -42.37 -7.14
C ILE A 15 -22.90 -42.21 -5.73
N LEU A 16 -24.17 -42.56 -5.50
CA LEU A 16 -24.76 -42.48 -4.15
C LEU A 16 -24.08 -43.41 -3.15
N PHE A 17 -23.78 -44.64 -3.57
CA PHE A 17 -23.08 -45.60 -2.71
C PHE A 17 -21.67 -45.11 -2.36
N SER A 18 -20.92 -44.61 -3.34
CA SER A 18 -19.57 -44.07 -3.12
C SER A 18 -19.58 -42.81 -2.23
N CYS A 19 -20.54 -41.91 -2.40
CA CYS A 19 -20.70 -40.74 -1.53
C CYS A 19 -21.10 -41.11 -0.10
N GLY A 20 -21.97 -42.11 0.07
CA GLY A 20 -22.34 -42.65 1.38
C GLY A 20 -21.14 -43.28 2.09
N MET A 21 -20.34 -44.07 1.38
CA MET A 21 -19.08 -44.63 1.89
C MET A 21 -18.08 -43.53 2.25
N ALA A 22 -17.95 -42.48 1.42
CA ALA A 22 -17.11 -41.33 1.72
C ALA A 22 -17.54 -40.61 3.01
N LEU A 23 -18.84 -40.41 3.26
CA LEU A 23 -19.33 -39.84 4.52
C LEU A 23 -19.01 -40.72 5.74
N LEU A 24 -19.12 -42.04 5.60
CA LEU A 24 -18.77 -42.98 6.67
C LEU A 24 -17.28 -42.98 6.96
N VAL A 25 -16.43 -42.98 5.93
CA VAL A 25 -14.97 -42.88 6.07
C VAL A 25 -14.59 -41.56 6.71
N VAL A 26 -15.17 -40.44 6.26
CA VAL A 26 -14.96 -39.12 6.85
C VAL A 26 -15.40 -39.12 8.33
N ARG A 27 -16.59 -39.63 8.65
CA ARG A 27 -17.10 -39.69 10.04
C ARG A 27 -16.23 -40.59 10.93
N PHE A 28 -15.78 -41.74 10.42
CA PHE A 28 -14.91 -42.67 11.12
C PHE A 28 -13.53 -42.06 11.38
N TRP A 29 -12.90 -41.47 10.37
CA TRP A 29 -11.61 -40.80 10.47
C TRP A 29 -11.64 -39.65 11.49
N LEU A 30 -12.74 -38.91 11.54
CA LEU A 30 -12.95 -37.84 12.52
C LEU A 30 -13.17 -38.35 13.95
N SER A 31 -13.69 -39.56 14.13
CA SER A 31 -13.77 -40.17 15.46
C SER A 31 -12.38 -40.38 16.07
N ARG A 32 -11.35 -40.57 15.23
CA ARG A 32 -9.95 -40.73 15.64
C ARG A 32 -9.17 -39.43 15.77
N ASN A 33 -9.53 -38.35 15.05
CA ASN A 33 -8.73 -37.12 15.03
C ASN A 33 -9.57 -35.85 15.30
N VAL A 34 -9.66 -35.45 16.58
CA VAL A 34 -10.56 -34.37 17.06
C VAL A 34 -10.20 -32.98 16.52
N GLN A 35 -8.91 -32.73 16.22
CA GLN A 35 -8.47 -31.42 15.71
C GLN A 35 -8.99 -31.11 14.29
N TRP A 36 -9.27 -32.14 13.49
CA TRP A 36 -9.78 -31.99 12.12
C TRP A 36 -11.29 -31.76 12.03
N LYS A 37 -12.05 -32.01 13.11
CA LYS A 37 -13.51 -31.81 13.18
C LYS A 37 -13.96 -30.37 12.90
N LYS A 38 -13.02 -29.42 12.86
CA LYS A 38 -13.28 -27.98 12.82
C LYS A 38 -12.59 -27.24 11.66
N GLY A 39 -11.99 -27.99 10.72
CA GLY A 39 -11.30 -27.41 9.57
C GLY A 39 -12.28 -26.87 8.51
N PHE A 40 -11.89 -25.79 7.82
CA PHE A 40 -12.56 -25.32 6.60
C PHE A 40 -12.72 -26.46 5.58
N THR A 41 -11.65 -27.23 5.37
CA THR A 41 -11.59 -28.37 4.44
C THR A 41 -12.65 -29.42 4.73
N PHE A 42 -12.99 -29.64 6.00
CA PHE A 42 -14.00 -30.60 6.40
C PHE A 42 -15.42 -30.14 6.02
N HIS A 43 -15.78 -28.91 6.37
CA HIS A 43 -17.10 -28.36 6.03
C HIS A 43 -17.28 -28.23 4.51
N ALA A 44 -16.21 -27.87 3.78
CA ALA A 44 -16.19 -27.84 2.33
C ALA A 44 -16.40 -29.24 1.72
N ALA A 45 -15.64 -30.24 2.17
CA ALA A 45 -15.80 -31.62 1.68
C ALA A 45 -17.21 -32.18 1.95
N GLN A 46 -17.76 -31.94 3.14
CA GLN A 46 -19.14 -32.33 3.45
C GLN A 46 -20.16 -31.64 2.55
N PHE A 47 -20.00 -30.34 2.30
CA PHE A 47 -20.87 -29.62 1.38
C PHE A 47 -20.87 -30.26 -0.01
N PHE A 48 -19.70 -30.51 -0.58
CA PHE A 48 -19.59 -31.15 -1.91
C PHE A 48 -20.22 -32.54 -1.93
N ILE A 49 -20.00 -33.37 -0.90
CA ILE A 49 -20.61 -34.70 -0.84
C ILE A 49 -22.15 -34.60 -0.75
N TYR A 50 -22.69 -33.71 0.08
CA TYR A 50 -24.14 -33.50 0.16
C TYR A 50 -24.71 -32.95 -1.14
N ALA A 51 -24.02 -32.01 -1.80
CA ALA A 51 -24.44 -31.45 -3.07
C ALA A 51 -24.48 -32.52 -4.18
N ILE A 52 -23.47 -33.39 -4.24
CA ILE A 52 -23.44 -34.53 -5.17
C ILE A 52 -24.61 -35.48 -4.87
N ILE A 53 -24.81 -35.87 -3.61
CA ILE A 53 -25.92 -36.74 -3.22
C ILE A 53 -27.27 -36.15 -3.65
N ILE A 54 -27.51 -34.88 -3.35
CA ILE A 54 -28.78 -34.21 -3.67
C ILE A 54 -28.96 -34.08 -5.18
N GLY A 55 -27.90 -33.72 -5.92
CA GLY A 55 -27.94 -33.63 -7.38
C GLY A 55 -28.20 -34.99 -8.03
N THR A 56 -27.55 -36.05 -7.56
CA THR A 56 -27.75 -37.42 -8.07
C THR A 56 -29.15 -37.95 -7.73
N ILE A 57 -29.67 -37.69 -6.52
CA ILE A 57 -31.06 -38.03 -6.18
C ILE A 57 -32.04 -37.27 -7.09
N GLY A 58 -31.83 -35.97 -7.31
CA GLY A 58 -32.64 -35.17 -8.23
C GLY A 58 -32.65 -35.75 -9.64
N SER A 59 -31.48 -36.13 -10.17
CA SER A 59 -31.36 -36.77 -11.48
C SER A 59 -32.11 -38.11 -11.56
N ILE A 60 -32.00 -38.98 -10.55
CA ILE A 60 -32.75 -40.24 -10.51
C ILE A 60 -34.25 -39.98 -10.50
N LEU A 61 -34.71 -39.01 -9.71
CA LEU A 61 -36.13 -38.67 -9.63
C LEU A 61 -36.66 -38.07 -10.95
N ASN A 62 -35.87 -37.23 -11.62
CA ASN A 62 -36.23 -36.70 -12.94
C ASN A 62 -36.32 -37.83 -13.98
N ASN A 63 -35.35 -38.75 -14.02
CA ASN A 63 -35.41 -39.93 -14.88
C ASN A 63 -36.66 -40.80 -14.59
N ALA A 64 -37.04 -40.94 -13.32
CA ALA A 64 -38.24 -41.66 -12.93
C ALA A 64 -39.54 -40.94 -13.39
N ILE A 65 -39.59 -39.62 -13.32
CA ILE A 65 -40.74 -38.84 -13.82
C ILE A 65 -40.92 -39.09 -15.32
N GLU A 66 -39.83 -39.04 -16.09
CA GLU A 66 -39.84 -39.27 -17.54
C GLU A 66 -40.23 -40.72 -17.89
N ASP A 67 -39.58 -41.71 -17.26
CA ASP A 67 -39.79 -43.13 -17.56
C ASP A 67 -41.21 -43.62 -17.19
N TYR A 68 -41.81 -43.06 -16.14
CA TYR A 68 -43.13 -43.48 -15.63
C TYR A 68 -44.27 -42.49 -15.95
N ASN A 69 -44.00 -41.41 -16.69
CA ASN A 69 -44.96 -40.37 -17.07
C ASN A 69 -45.79 -39.85 -15.89
N LEU A 70 -45.11 -39.56 -14.77
CA LEU A 70 -45.74 -39.12 -13.53
C LEU A 70 -46.26 -37.69 -13.68
N ARG A 71 -47.58 -37.51 -13.77
CA ARG A 71 -48.20 -36.18 -13.98
C ARG A 71 -48.34 -35.31 -12.72
N PHE A 72 -48.08 -35.87 -11.54
CA PHE A 72 -48.29 -35.18 -10.26
C PHE A 72 -47.10 -34.31 -9.81
N ILE A 73 -45.89 -34.54 -10.35
CA ILE A 73 -44.67 -33.82 -9.98
C ILE A 73 -43.93 -33.49 -11.28
N SER A 74 -43.61 -32.21 -11.50
CA SER A 74 -42.79 -31.79 -12.64
C SER A 74 -41.30 -31.85 -12.29
N SER A 75 -40.45 -32.06 -13.29
CA SER A 75 -38.99 -31.98 -13.14
C SER A 75 -38.54 -30.63 -12.57
N GLY A 76 -39.19 -29.54 -12.98
CA GLY A 76 -38.93 -28.20 -12.44
C GLY A 76 -39.15 -28.08 -10.93
N VAL A 77 -40.13 -28.79 -10.36
CA VAL A 77 -40.34 -28.82 -8.89
C VAL A 77 -39.22 -29.58 -8.19
N ILE A 78 -38.74 -30.69 -8.77
CA ILE A 78 -37.62 -31.45 -8.22
C ILE A 78 -36.32 -30.63 -8.25
N ASP A 79 -36.03 -29.98 -9.39
CA ASP A 79 -34.85 -29.15 -9.55
C ASP A 79 -34.87 -27.94 -8.60
N PHE A 80 -36.05 -27.35 -8.40
CA PHE A 80 -36.26 -26.29 -7.41
C PHE A 80 -35.94 -26.76 -5.98
N ILE A 81 -36.47 -27.92 -5.58
CA ILE A 81 -36.23 -28.50 -4.24
C ILE A 81 -34.74 -28.83 -4.05
N CYS A 82 -34.13 -29.50 -5.02
CA CYS A 82 -32.71 -29.87 -4.96
C CYS A 82 -31.81 -28.63 -4.88
N THR A 83 -32.04 -27.62 -5.72
CA THR A 83 -31.26 -26.37 -5.71
C THR A 83 -31.43 -25.60 -4.40
N SER A 84 -32.66 -25.54 -3.87
CA SER A 84 -32.94 -24.90 -2.57
C SER A 84 -32.23 -25.61 -1.41
N LEU A 85 -32.21 -26.94 -1.42
CA LEU A 85 -31.50 -27.74 -0.41
C LEU A 85 -29.99 -27.54 -0.50
N ILE A 86 -29.41 -27.50 -1.70
CA ILE A 86 -27.98 -27.25 -1.91
C ILE A 86 -27.61 -25.85 -1.39
N ALA A 87 -28.38 -24.82 -1.75
CA ALA A 87 -28.15 -23.44 -1.29
C ALA A 87 -28.28 -23.31 0.24
N LEU A 88 -29.26 -24.00 0.85
CA LEU A 88 -29.44 -24.05 2.31
C LEU A 88 -28.24 -24.71 3.00
N ILE A 89 -27.79 -25.87 2.50
CA ILE A 89 -26.63 -26.58 3.07
C ILE A 89 -25.37 -25.74 2.92
N LEU A 90 -25.15 -25.10 1.76
CA LEU A 90 -24.05 -24.17 1.55
C LEU A 90 -24.04 -23.08 2.62
N THR A 91 -25.20 -22.42 2.82
CA THR A 91 -25.37 -21.34 3.81
C THR A 91 -25.04 -21.82 5.22
N ILE A 92 -25.59 -22.97 5.64
CA ILE A 92 -25.34 -23.55 6.96
C ILE A 92 -23.84 -23.84 7.14
N LYS A 93 -23.18 -24.46 6.15
CA LYS A 93 -21.76 -24.81 6.23
C LYS A 93 -20.87 -23.57 6.30
N LEU A 94 -21.14 -22.55 5.47
CA LEU A 94 -20.43 -21.27 5.54
C LEU A 94 -20.61 -20.58 6.89
N PHE A 95 -21.82 -20.59 7.45
CA PHE A 95 -22.10 -19.97 8.75
C PHE A 95 -21.39 -20.69 9.90
N LEU A 96 -21.32 -22.02 9.84
CA LEU A 96 -20.54 -22.81 10.79
C LEU A 96 -19.05 -22.47 10.70
N ILE A 97 -18.50 -22.32 9.49
CA ILE A 97 -17.11 -21.90 9.29
C ILE A 97 -16.87 -20.51 9.90
N ILE A 98 -17.74 -19.54 9.64
CA ILE A 98 -17.62 -18.18 10.18
C ILE A 98 -17.70 -18.17 11.70
N ASN A 99 -18.64 -18.91 12.29
CA ASN A 99 -18.77 -19.02 13.75
C ASN A 99 -17.52 -19.64 14.39
N GLN A 100 -16.86 -20.57 13.69
CA GLN A 100 -15.59 -21.15 14.16
C GLN A 100 -14.46 -20.14 14.07
N PHE A 101 -14.37 -19.39 12.97
CA PHE A 101 -13.40 -18.30 12.85
C PHE A 101 -13.63 -17.23 13.91
N GLU A 102 -14.87 -16.80 14.14
CA GLU A 102 -15.25 -15.84 15.19
C GLU A 102 -14.74 -16.30 16.57
N LYS A 103 -15.05 -17.54 16.97
CA LYS A 103 -14.57 -18.13 18.23
C LYS A 103 -13.05 -18.19 18.29
N ALA A 104 -12.38 -18.56 17.19
CA ALA A 104 -10.92 -18.61 17.13
C ALA A 104 -10.30 -17.21 17.26
N GLN A 105 -10.92 -16.16 16.73
CA GLN A 105 -10.45 -14.78 16.89
C GLN A 105 -10.60 -14.30 18.33
N VAL A 106 -11.74 -14.57 18.96
CA VAL A 106 -11.98 -14.24 20.37
C VAL A 106 -10.98 -14.96 21.28
N ASN A 107 -10.73 -16.25 21.05
CA ASN A 107 -9.76 -17.02 21.83
C ASN A 107 -8.31 -16.53 21.66
N LYS A 108 -8.00 -15.82 20.56
CA LYS A 108 -6.70 -15.17 20.33
C LYS A 108 -6.58 -13.80 21.02
N GLY A 109 -7.57 -13.38 21.80
CA GLY A 109 -7.58 -12.10 22.53
C GLY A 109 -8.04 -10.90 21.70
N ARG A 110 -8.65 -11.11 20.53
CA ARG A 110 -9.28 -10.01 19.77
C ARG A 110 -10.57 -9.57 20.46
N ASP A 111 -10.91 -8.30 20.30
CA ASP A 111 -12.13 -7.71 20.85
C ASP A 111 -13.40 -8.48 20.39
N VAL A 112 -14.23 -8.86 21.36
CA VAL A 112 -15.42 -9.70 21.15
C VAL A 112 -16.48 -8.94 20.33
N THR A 113 -16.60 -7.64 20.55
CA THR A 113 -17.60 -6.81 19.86
C THR A 113 -17.26 -6.68 18.38
N SER A 114 -16.01 -6.30 18.08
CA SER A 114 -15.49 -6.15 16.71
C SER A 114 -15.53 -7.46 15.93
N THR A 115 -15.13 -8.57 16.56
CA THR A 115 -15.16 -9.90 15.92
C THR A 115 -16.57 -10.37 15.60
N ARG A 116 -17.54 -10.14 16.50
CA ARG A 116 -18.96 -10.46 16.27
C ARG A 116 -19.56 -9.59 15.17
N ILE A 117 -19.26 -8.29 15.13
CA ILE A 117 -19.73 -7.38 14.07
C ILE A 117 -19.18 -7.84 12.72
N LEU A 118 -17.89 -8.14 12.65
CA LEU A 118 -17.26 -8.63 11.42
C LEU A 118 -17.91 -9.94 10.93
N ALA A 119 -18.18 -10.88 11.84
CA ALA A 119 -18.87 -12.13 11.50
C ALA A 119 -20.29 -11.88 10.94
N ARG A 120 -21.03 -10.90 11.49
CA ARG A 120 -22.35 -10.51 10.97
C ARG A 120 -22.27 -9.90 9.57
N VAL A 121 -21.31 -8.99 9.34
CA VAL A 121 -21.09 -8.38 8.02
C VAL A 121 -20.81 -9.47 6.98
N ILE A 122 -19.88 -10.39 7.26
CA ILE A 122 -19.55 -11.49 6.34
C ILE A 122 -20.78 -12.38 6.05
N LYS A 123 -21.59 -12.70 7.06
CA LYS A 123 -22.82 -13.48 6.89
C LYS A 123 -23.83 -12.78 5.99
N ILE A 124 -24.03 -11.47 6.18
CA ILE A 124 -24.93 -10.66 5.34
C ILE A 124 -24.41 -10.65 3.90
N THR A 125 -23.11 -10.42 3.69
CA THR A 125 -22.50 -10.44 2.35
C THR A 125 -22.72 -11.79 1.65
N ILE A 126 -22.57 -12.90 2.36
CA ILE A 126 -22.80 -14.25 1.81
C ILE A 126 -24.27 -14.46 1.47
N ILE A 127 -25.21 -14.05 2.34
CA ILE A 127 -26.65 -14.15 2.04
C ILE A 127 -26.96 -13.37 0.76
N VAL A 128 -26.49 -12.12 0.66
CA VAL A 128 -26.71 -11.28 -0.53
C VAL A 128 -26.12 -11.95 -1.78
N ALA A 129 -24.91 -12.50 -1.70
CA ALA A 129 -24.30 -13.22 -2.82
C ALA A 129 -25.09 -14.46 -3.23
N ILE A 130 -25.59 -15.26 -2.28
CA ILE A 130 -26.41 -16.46 -2.57
C ILE A 130 -27.74 -16.06 -3.22
N VAL A 131 -28.41 -15.02 -2.71
CA VAL A 131 -29.66 -14.49 -3.29
C VAL A 131 -29.42 -13.98 -4.71
N LEU A 132 -28.30 -13.29 -4.95
CA LEU A 132 -27.95 -12.80 -6.29
C LEU A 132 -27.68 -13.94 -7.29
N LEU A 133 -27.00 -15.00 -6.86
CA LEU A 133 -26.62 -16.12 -7.74
C LEU A 133 -27.76 -17.13 -7.97
N TYR A 134 -28.56 -17.42 -6.95
CA TYR A 134 -29.61 -18.44 -7.00
C TYR A 134 -31.03 -17.86 -7.06
N GLY A 135 -31.16 -16.55 -6.97
CA GLY A 135 -32.46 -15.89 -6.84
C GLY A 135 -33.44 -16.16 -7.98
N GLU A 136 -32.91 -16.31 -9.19
CA GLU A 136 -33.71 -16.63 -10.38
C GLU A 136 -34.46 -17.97 -10.22
N HIS A 137 -33.83 -18.97 -9.58
CA HIS A 137 -34.49 -20.25 -9.29
C HIS A 137 -35.70 -20.09 -8.37
N PHE A 138 -35.77 -19.01 -7.58
CA PHE A 138 -36.90 -18.69 -6.72
C PHE A 138 -37.96 -17.81 -7.40
N GLY A 139 -37.89 -17.64 -8.73
CA GLY A 139 -38.83 -16.85 -9.49
C GLY A 139 -38.57 -15.34 -9.44
N MET A 140 -37.41 -14.91 -8.95
CA MET A 140 -37.01 -13.50 -9.03
C MET A 140 -36.55 -13.16 -10.45
N SER A 141 -36.84 -11.93 -10.90
CA SER A 141 -36.40 -11.48 -12.22
C SER A 141 -34.87 -11.39 -12.28
N LEU A 142 -34.25 -12.08 -13.24
CA LEU A 142 -32.81 -11.98 -13.49
C LEU A 142 -32.37 -10.53 -13.71
N SER A 143 -33.12 -9.75 -14.50
CA SER A 143 -32.85 -8.32 -14.74
C SER A 143 -32.86 -7.49 -13.45
N GLY A 144 -33.79 -7.76 -12.53
CA GLY A 144 -33.84 -7.09 -11.23
C GLY A 144 -32.65 -7.44 -10.34
N LEU A 145 -32.25 -8.72 -10.28
CA LEU A 145 -31.07 -9.17 -9.54
C LEU A 145 -29.78 -8.58 -10.11
N LEU A 146 -29.64 -8.56 -11.44
CA LEU A 146 -28.49 -7.93 -12.11
C LEU A 146 -28.43 -6.42 -11.84
N THR A 147 -29.57 -5.74 -11.85
CA THR A 147 -29.63 -4.30 -11.55
C THR A 147 -29.24 -4.03 -10.09
N PHE A 148 -29.80 -4.79 -9.15
CA PHE A 148 -29.47 -4.68 -7.73
C PHE A 148 -27.99 -4.98 -7.46
N GLY A 149 -27.48 -6.09 -8.01
CA GLY A 149 -26.09 -6.51 -7.88
C GLY A 149 -25.12 -5.54 -8.56
N GLY A 150 -25.47 -5.01 -9.74
CA GLY A 150 -24.65 -4.06 -10.49
C GLY A 150 -24.50 -2.73 -9.77
N ILE A 151 -25.62 -2.11 -9.35
CA ILE A 151 -25.60 -0.84 -8.60
C ILE A 151 -24.89 -1.03 -7.25
N GLY A 152 -25.22 -2.11 -6.52
CA GLY A 152 -24.57 -2.42 -5.25
C GLY A 152 -23.06 -2.67 -5.39
N GLY A 153 -22.66 -3.40 -6.43
CA GLY A 153 -21.26 -3.68 -6.74
C GLY A 153 -20.45 -2.41 -7.07
N ILE A 154 -21.01 -1.50 -7.87
CA ILE A 154 -20.38 -0.20 -8.17
C ILE A 154 -20.21 0.62 -6.89
N ALA A 155 -21.26 0.73 -6.07
CA ALA A 155 -21.20 1.48 -4.82
C ALA A 155 -20.13 0.94 -3.87
N VAL A 156 -20.05 -0.40 -3.70
CA VAL A 156 -19.03 -1.06 -2.89
C VAL A 156 -17.63 -0.87 -3.49
N GLY A 157 -17.48 -0.97 -4.81
CA GLY A 157 -16.20 -0.77 -5.49
C GLY A 157 -15.67 0.65 -5.35
N MET A 158 -16.54 1.65 -5.49
CA MET A 158 -16.20 3.06 -5.28
C MET A 158 -15.81 3.33 -3.83
N ALA A 159 -16.56 2.80 -2.86
CA ALA A 159 -16.24 2.94 -1.44
C ALA A 159 -14.95 2.22 -1.04
N GLY A 160 -14.66 1.08 -1.67
CA GLY A 160 -13.46 0.26 -1.41
C GLY A 160 -12.21 0.68 -2.17
N LYS A 161 -12.30 1.71 -3.05
CA LYS A 161 -11.22 2.13 -3.94
C LYS A 161 -9.90 2.37 -3.20
N ASP A 162 -9.95 3.05 -2.06
CA ASP A 162 -8.73 3.42 -1.31
C ASP A 162 -8.06 2.20 -0.69
N VAL A 163 -8.83 1.23 -0.21
CA VAL A 163 -8.27 -0.01 0.37
C VAL A 163 -7.57 -0.84 -0.71
N LEU A 164 -8.23 -0.99 -1.87
CA LEU A 164 -7.66 -1.70 -3.02
C LEU A 164 -6.44 -0.99 -3.58
N SER A 165 -6.48 0.35 -3.71
CA SER A 165 -5.34 1.15 -4.16
C SER A 165 -4.13 0.95 -3.25
N ASN A 166 -4.31 1.02 -1.93
CA ASN A 166 -3.21 0.78 -0.99
C ASN A 166 -2.64 -0.64 -1.11
N PHE A 167 -3.49 -1.65 -1.28
CA PHE A 167 -3.07 -3.03 -1.44
C PHE A 167 -2.24 -3.23 -2.72
N PHE A 168 -2.72 -2.73 -3.86
CA PHE A 168 -1.99 -2.83 -5.13
C PHE A 168 -0.70 -2.02 -5.12
N SER A 169 -0.69 -0.82 -4.53
CA SER A 169 0.54 -0.05 -4.35
C SER A 169 1.54 -0.78 -3.43
N GLY A 170 1.07 -1.47 -2.40
CA GLY A 170 1.92 -2.32 -1.57
C GLY A 170 2.56 -3.48 -2.34
N ILE A 171 1.80 -4.12 -3.23
CA ILE A 171 2.33 -5.14 -4.15
C ILE A 171 3.40 -4.53 -5.06
N MET A 172 3.16 -3.34 -5.63
CA MET A 172 4.15 -2.69 -6.49
C MET A 172 5.42 -2.31 -5.75
N LEU A 173 5.33 -1.81 -4.51
CA LEU A 173 6.51 -1.55 -3.68
C LEU A 173 7.35 -2.82 -3.44
N TYR A 174 6.71 -3.98 -3.31
CA TYR A 174 7.41 -5.25 -3.12
C TYR A 174 8.22 -5.68 -4.35
N PHE A 175 7.68 -5.44 -5.55
CA PHE A 175 8.31 -5.80 -6.82
C PHE A 175 9.30 -4.75 -7.33
N ASP A 176 8.90 -3.49 -7.40
CA ASP A 176 9.71 -2.41 -8.00
C ASP A 176 10.79 -1.89 -7.05
N ARG A 177 10.56 -2.02 -5.72
CA ARG A 177 11.49 -1.64 -4.65
C ARG A 177 12.21 -0.29 -4.85
N PRO A 178 11.48 0.83 -5.04
CA PRO A 178 12.08 2.16 -5.14
C PRO A 178 12.89 2.54 -3.89
N PHE A 179 12.57 1.92 -2.75
CA PHE A 179 13.30 1.99 -1.49
C PHE A 179 13.22 0.67 -0.74
N SER A 180 14.14 0.47 0.20
CA SER A 180 14.23 -0.68 1.09
C SER A 180 14.11 -0.27 2.56
N ILE A 181 13.89 -1.24 3.45
CA ILE A 181 13.99 -1.02 4.90
C ILE A 181 15.40 -0.50 5.23
N GLY A 182 15.48 0.57 6.01
CA GLY A 182 16.73 1.25 6.34
C GLY A 182 17.07 2.42 5.41
N ASP A 183 16.44 2.54 4.25
CA ASP A 183 16.65 3.69 3.37
C ASP A 183 16.01 4.95 4.00
N TRP A 184 16.73 6.07 3.95
CA TRP A 184 16.16 7.39 4.14
C TRP A 184 15.43 7.79 2.87
N ILE A 185 14.14 8.12 3.01
CA ILE A 185 13.29 8.60 1.92
C ILE A 185 12.72 9.99 2.25
N ARG A 186 12.39 10.74 1.21
CA ARG A 186 11.64 12.00 1.29
C ARG A 186 10.86 12.24 0.01
N SER A 187 10.00 13.26 0.01
CA SER A 187 9.31 13.71 -1.18
C SER A 187 9.22 15.24 -1.17
N PRO A 188 9.40 15.92 -2.32
CA PRO A 188 9.09 17.34 -2.42
C PRO A 188 7.59 17.63 -2.32
N ASP A 189 6.74 16.63 -2.62
CA ASP A 189 5.29 16.79 -2.69
C ASP A 189 4.61 16.62 -1.32
N ARG A 190 5.24 15.88 -0.39
CA ARG A 190 4.68 15.54 0.92
C ARG A 190 5.74 15.38 2.00
N ASN A 191 5.38 15.74 3.23
CA ASN A 191 6.21 15.51 4.40
C ASN A 191 6.18 14.04 4.83
N ILE A 192 7.02 13.24 4.17
CA ILE A 192 7.24 11.80 4.45
C ILE A 192 8.71 11.52 4.80
N GLU A 193 9.43 12.53 5.24
CA GLU A 193 10.86 12.46 5.45
C GLU A 193 11.22 11.59 6.67
N GLY A 194 12.06 10.58 6.44
CA GLY A 194 12.55 9.69 7.50
C GLY A 194 13.08 8.37 6.98
N THR A 195 13.43 7.47 7.90
CA THR A 195 13.98 6.15 7.59
C THR A 195 12.88 5.10 7.56
N VAL A 196 12.83 4.29 6.50
CA VAL A 196 11.84 3.23 6.35
C VAL A 196 12.09 2.13 7.39
N ALA A 197 11.11 1.88 8.26
CA ALA A 197 11.20 0.88 9.32
C ALA A 197 10.52 -0.44 8.95
N GLU A 198 9.40 -0.38 8.24
CA GLU A 198 8.63 -1.56 7.81
C GLU A 198 7.79 -1.24 6.58
N ILE A 199 7.73 -2.18 5.63
CA ILE A 199 6.84 -2.11 4.46
C ILE A 199 5.77 -3.18 4.63
N GLY A 200 4.54 -2.76 4.93
CA GLY A 200 3.38 -3.64 5.03
C GLY A 200 2.56 -3.66 3.74
N TRP A 201 1.53 -4.50 3.71
CA TRP A 201 0.63 -4.62 2.55
C TRP A 201 -0.18 -3.34 2.25
N ARG A 202 -0.58 -2.59 3.30
CA ARG A 202 -1.42 -1.39 3.17
C ARG A 202 -0.68 -0.09 3.49
N ILE A 203 0.27 -0.16 4.42
CA ILE A 203 0.95 1.00 4.98
C ILE A 203 2.44 0.72 5.08
N THR A 204 3.23 1.76 4.94
CA THR A 204 4.66 1.77 5.23
C THR A 204 4.88 2.58 6.50
N ARG A 205 5.64 2.01 7.45
CA ARG A 205 6.02 2.69 8.68
C ARG A 205 7.39 3.34 8.47
N ILE A 206 7.43 4.65 8.64
CA ILE A 206 8.64 5.48 8.55
C ILE A 206 8.94 5.99 9.95
N ASN A 207 10.20 5.95 10.38
CA ASN A 207 10.64 6.64 11.57
C ASN A 207 11.17 8.01 11.15
N THR A 208 10.53 9.08 11.64
CA THR A 208 11.00 10.44 11.38
C THR A 208 12.30 10.72 12.15
N PHE A 209 12.99 11.81 11.81
CA PHE A 209 14.17 12.25 12.55
C PHE A 209 13.87 12.70 13.99
N ASP A 210 12.59 12.92 14.33
CA ASP A 210 12.12 13.12 15.71
C ASP A 210 11.89 11.79 16.47
N HIS A 211 12.30 10.66 15.90
CA HIS A 211 12.05 9.31 16.42
C HIS A 211 10.56 8.96 16.59
N ARG A 212 9.68 9.55 15.78
CA ARG A 212 8.23 9.27 15.80
C ARG A 212 7.85 8.33 14.66
N PRO A 213 6.97 7.34 14.91
CA PRO A 213 6.44 6.50 13.83
C PRO A 213 5.42 7.27 13.00
N LEU A 214 5.66 7.35 11.70
CA LEU A 214 4.76 7.88 10.69
C LEU A 214 4.22 6.71 9.84
N TYR A 215 2.90 6.52 9.84
CA TYR A 215 2.24 5.48 9.06
C TYR A 215 1.69 6.06 7.75
N VAL A 216 2.36 5.75 6.64
CA VAL A 216 2.00 6.27 5.32
C VAL A 216 1.22 5.22 4.54
N PRO A 217 0.02 5.54 4.01
CA PRO A 217 -0.70 4.65 3.11
C PRO A 217 0.11 4.41 1.83
N ASN A 218 0.21 3.16 1.39
CA ASN A 218 1.03 2.80 0.23
C ASN A 218 0.58 3.47 -1.07
N SER A 219 -0.71 3.80 -1.21
CA SER A 219 -1.24 4.49 -2.40
C SER A 219 -0.58 5.84 -2.66
N VAL A 220 -0.05 6.48 -1.60
CA VAL A 220 0.67 7.74 -1.70
C VAL A 220 1.88 7.61 -2.62
N PHE A 221 2.69 6.55 -2.47
CA PHE A 221 3.93 6.34 -3.24
C PHE A 221 3.68 6.10 -4.73
N SER A 222 2.47 5.73 -5.13
CA SER A 222 2.10 5.61 -6.55
C SER A 222 1.68 6.94 -7.18
N SER A 223 1.53 8.01 -6.38
CA SER A 223 0.99 9.30 -6.82
C SER A 223 1.93 10.48 -6.62
N ILE A 224 3.06 10.27 -5.95
CA ILE A 224 4.04 11.33 -5.64
C ILE A 224 5.42 10.94 -6.16
N SER A 225 6.28 11.94 -6.33
CA SER A 225 7.70 11.71 -6.52
C SER A 225 8.35 11.28 -5.20
N VAL A 226 9.16 10.22 -5.23
CA VAL A 226 9.90 9.72 -4.07
C VAL A 226 11.38 9.86 -4.34
N GLU A 227 12.07 10.57 -3.47
CA GLU A 227 13.52 10.63 -3.46
C GLU A 227 14.06 9.65 -2.42
N ASN A 228 15.12 8.93 -2.79
CA ASN A 228 15.84 8.03 -1.89
C ASN A 228 17.28 8.54 -1.66
N PRO A 229 17.46 9.55 -0.77
CA PRO A 229 18.79 9.96 -0.36
C PRO A 229 19.62 8.82 0.26
N GLY A 230 19.00 7.79 0.83
CA GLY A 230 19.71 6.62 1.35
C GLY A 230 20.63 5.93 0.32
N ARG A 231 20.32 6.05 -0.98
CA ARG A 231 21.13 5.52 -2.08
C ARG A 231 21.98 6.56 -2.81
N MET A 232 22.12 7.77 -2.24
CA MET A 232 22.96 8.81 -2.85
C MET A 232 24.43 8.37 -2.88
N THR A 233 25.20 8.85 -3.87
CA THR A 233 26.63 8.53 -3.99
C THR A 233 27.53 9.55 -3.29
N ASN A 234 27.08 10.80 -3.22
CA ASN A 234 27.83 11.94 -2.72
C ASN A 234 26.88 12.93 -2.04
N ARG A 235 27.40 13.74 -1.11
CA ARG A 235 26.65 14.85 -0.53
C ARG A 235 27.14 16.18 -1.07
N ARG A 236 26.20 17.07 -1.36
CA ARG A 236 26.47 18.38 -1.93
C ARG A 236 26.81 19.39 -0.83
N ILE A 237 27.83 20.21 -1.07
CA ILE A 237 28.03 21.49 -0.38
C ILE A 237 27.67 22.59 -1.38
N LYS A 238 26.68 23.41 -1.03
CA LYS A 238 26.26 24.57 -1.82
C LYS A 238 26.19 25.77 -0.89
N THR A 239 26.96 26.82 -1.17
CA THR A 239 26.92 28.08 -0.42
C THR A 239 27.11 29.28 -1.34
N VAL A 240 26.69 30.45 -0.86
CA VAL A 240 26.87 31.73 -1.51
C VAL A 240 27.72 32.61 -0.59
N ILE A 241 28.87 33.05 -1.10
CA ILE A 241 29.77 33.95 -0.38
C ILE A 241 29.47 35.36 -0.84
N GLY A 242 28.91 36.19 0.04
CA GLY A 242 28.66 37.61 -0.23
C GLY A 242 29.83 38.47 0.20
N LEU A 243 30.51 39.10 -0.76
CA LEU A 243 31.57 40.08 -0.51
C LEU A 243 31.04 41.50 -0.66
N ARG A 244 31.72 42.48 -0.05
CA ARG A 244 31.37 43.90 -0.19
C ARG A 244 31.56 44.37 -1.64
N TYR A 245 30.78 45.35 -2.06
CA TYR A 245 30.95 45.99 -3.37
C TYR A 245 32.31 46.66 -3.54
N GLU A 246 32.92 47.11 -2.44
CA GLU A 246 34.27 47.71 -2.41
C GLU A 246 35.37 46.70 -2.74
N ASP A 247 35.12 45.39 -2.61
CA ASP A 247 36.09 44.32 -2.83
C ASP A 247 35.99 43.71 -4.24
N ALA A 248 35.31 44.39 -5.18
CA ALA A 248 35.05 43.88 -6.53
C ALA A 248 36.32 43.53 -7.32
N ASP A 249 37.41 44.26 -7.10
CA ASP A 249 38.72 44.06 -7.71
C ASP A 249 39.41 42.76 -7.24
N LYS A 250 39.07 42.26 -6.06
CA LYS A 250 39.66 41.05 -5.44
C LYS A 250 38.91 39.77 -5.79
N ILE A 251 37.71 39.85 -6.37
CA ILE A 251 36.84 38.70 -6.62
C ILE A 251 37.53 37.61 -7.44
N GLY A 252 38.24 37.98 -8.51
CA GLY A 252 38.92 36.99 -9.37
C GLY A 252 39.94 36.16 -8.58
N LEU A 253 40.75 36.82 -7.76
CA LEU A 253 41.77 36.18 -6.91
C LEU A 253 41.13 35.25 -5.87
N ILE A 254 40.07 35.71 -5.20
CA ILE A 254 39.36 34.93 -4.18
C ILE A 254 38.70 33.69 -4.80
N VAL A 255 38.04 33.85 -5.96
CA VAL A 255 37.44 32.74 -6.71
C VAL A 255 38.48 31.67 -7.05
N ASP A 256 39.64 32.08 -7.56
CA ASP A 256 40.71 31.15 -7.94
C ASP A 256 41.34 30.48 -6.71
N ALA A 257 41.56 31.23 -5.61
CA ALA A 257 42.07 30.68 -4.37
C ALA A 257 41.13 29.63 -3.74
N ILE A 258 39.82 29.91 -3.70
CA ILE A 258 38.82 28.95 -3.22
C ILE A 258 38.76 27.72 -4.14
N ARG A 259 38.81 27.91 -5.46
CA ARG A 259 38.83 26.80 -6.42
C ARG A 259 40.03 25.89 -6.19
N ASN A 260 41.22 26.46 -6.06
CA ASN A 260 42.45 25.71 -5.81
C ASN A 260 42.40 24.96 -4.46
N MET A 261 41.87 25.60 -3.41
CA MET A 261 41.69 24.96 -2.10
C MET A 261 40.76 23.75 -2.21
N LEU A 262 39.61 23.87 -2.89
CA LEU A 262 38.67 22.76 -3.08
C LEU A 262 39.24 21.65 -3.96
N GLN A 263 40.04 21.98 -4.97
CA GLN A 263 40.73 21.00 -5.83
C GLN A 263 41.79 20.21 -5.08
N ALA A 264 42.47 20.84 -4.12
CA ALA A 264 43.46 20.21 -3.24
C ALA A 264 42.84 19.46 -2.05
N HIS A 265 41.55 19.66 -1.76
CA HIS A 265 40.90 19.09 -0.60
C HIS A 265 40.63 17.58 -0.76
N SER A 266 41.16 16.77 0.16
CA SER A 266 41.11 15.30 0.10
C SER A 266 39.69 14.73 0.09
N ASP A 267 38.77 15.32 0.84
CA ASP A 267 37.40 14.83 1.00
C ASP A 267 36.41 15.31 -0.08
N ILE A 268 36.83 16.24 -0.94
CA ILE A 268 36.05 16.71 -2.09
C ILE A 268 36.25 15.76 -3.26
N ASP A 269 35.14 15.37 -3.90
CA ASP A 269 35.16 14.49 -5.07
C ASP A 269 35.41 15.29 -6.35
N GLN A 270 36.64 15.21 -6.85
CA GLN A 270 37.09 15.92 -8.04
C GLN A 270 36.50 15.37 -9.35
N LYS A 271 35.85 14.19 -9.32
CA LYS A 271 35.16 13.65 -10.49
C LYS A 271 33.77 14.26 -10.68
N GLN A 272 33.21 14.81 -9.60
CA GLN A 272 31.92 15.47 -9.62
C GLN A 272 32.08 16.95 -9.97
N THR A 273 30.95 17.63 -10.17
CA THR A 273 30.92 19.06 -10.43
C THR A 273 31.58 19.86 -9.30
N LEU A 274 32.56 20.68 -9.66
CA LEU A 274 33.19 21.69 -8.80
C LEU A 274 33.08 23.04 -9.50
N LEU A 275 32.25 23.92 -8.94
CA LEU A 275 32.02 25.26 -9.46
C LEU A 275 32.31 26.28 -8.38
N VAL A 276 33.16 27.25 -8.72
CA VAL A 276 33.42 28.44 -7.93
C VAL A 276 33.42 29.61 -8.91
N TYR A 277 32.37 30.41 -8.88
CA TYR A 277 32.16 31.50 -9.82
C TYR A 277 31.38 32.63 -9.17
N PHE A 278 31.78 33.87 -9.44
CA PHE A 278 30.93 35.03 -9.25
C PHE A 278 29.75 34.94 -10.22
N ASN A 279 28.52 34.92 -9.70
CA ASN A 279 27.34 34.61 -10.51
C ASN A 279 26.16 35.55 -10.29
N GLU A 280 26.22 36.44 -9.30
CA GLU A 280 25.08 37.28 -8.94
C GLU A 280 25.54 38.59 -8.27
N PHE A 281 24.94 39.70 -8.69
CA PHE A 281 24.92 40.96 -7.93
C PHE A 281 23.67 40.95 -7.04
N ALA A 282 23.82 41.21 -5.75
CA ALA A 282 22.71 41.26 -4.78
C ALA A 282 22.70 42.61 -4.05
N ASP A 283 21.56 43.00 -3.47
CA ASP A 283 21.30 44.35 -2.95
C ASP A 283 22.43 44.98 -2.12
N SER A 284 23.16 44.19 -1.33
CA SER A 284 24.28 44.64 -0.51
C SER A 284 25.56 43.82 -0.69
N SER A 285 25.64 42.91 -1.67
CA SER A 285 26.78 42.00 -1.82
C SER A 285 27.06 41.55 -3.25
N LEU A 286 28.32 41.21 -3.51
CA LEU A 286 28.77 40.50 -4.69
C LEU A 286 28.87 39.01 -4.36
N ASN A 287 28.03 38.19 -5.01
CA ASN A 287 27.83 36.79 -4.64
C ASN A 287 28.68 35.83 -5.47
N ILE A 288 29.50 35.05 -4.79
CA ILE A 288 30.25 33.92 -5.35
C ILE A 288 29.55 32.62 -4.98
N MET A 289 29.10 31.87 -5.98
CA MET A 289 28.57 30.52 -5.77
C MET A 289 29.71 29.53 -5.60
N VAL A 290 29.65 28.77 -4.51
CA VAL A 290 30.45 27.56 -4.31
C VAL A 290 29.53 26.34 -4.38
N TYR A 291 29.83 25.43 -5.28
CA TYR A 291 29.07 24.21 -5.51
C TYR A 291 30.04 23.04 -5.72
N CYS A 292 30.10 22.12 -4.76
CA CYS A 292 30.94 20.93 -4.83
C CYS A 292 30.28 19.73 -4.14
N PHE A 293 30.90 18.57 -4.26
CA PHE A 293 30.43 17.32 -3.65
C PHE A 293 31.52 16.68 -2.79
N THR A 294 31.12 16.16 -1.63
CA THR A 294 32.00 15.33 -0.79
C THR A 294 31.97 13.89 -1.27
N LYS A 295 33.06 13.15 -1.02
CA LYS A 295 33.13 11.70 -1.27
C LYS A 295 32.25 10.88 -0.32
N THR A 296 32.05 11.38 0.90
CA THR A 296 31.24 10.72 1.93
C THR A 296 29.74 11.00 1.77
N THR A 297 28.94 10.02 2.18
CA THR A 297 27.48 10.11 2.33
C THR A 297 27.05 10.14 3.80
N VAL A 298 27.99 9.93 4.72
CA VAL A 298 27.76 9.96 6.16
C VAL A 298 27.53 11.41 6.59
N TRP A 299 26.41 11.65 7.26
CA TRP A 299 26.01 13.02 7.62
C TRP A 299 27.05 13.72 8.49
N GLN A 300 27.53 13.04 9.54
CA GLN A 300 28.52 13.61 10.47
C GLN A 300 29.83 14.00 9.77
N GLU A 301 30.36 13.13 8.90
CA GLU A 301 31.58 13.40 8.15
C GLU A 301 31.38 14.55 7.15
N TRP A 302 30.25 14.57 6.44
CA TRP A 302 29.91 15.66 5.53
C TRP A 302 29.85 17.02 6.26
N LEU A 303 29.28 17.08 7.46
CA LEU A 303 29.27 18.31 8.28
C LEU A 303 30.68 18.74 8.70
N ALA A 304 31.55 17.80 9.06
CA ALA A 304 32.93 18.12 9.41
C ALA A 304 33.70 18.70 8.20
N VAL A 305 33.55 18.11 7.02
CA VAL A 305 34.13 18.62 5.77
C VAL A 305 33.54 19.99 5.41
N GLN A 306 32.22 20.16 5.55
CA GLN A 306 31.57 21.45 5.31
C GLN A 306 32.11 22.55 6.22
N GLN A 307 32.29 22.25 7.52
CA GLN A 307 32.87 23.19 8.47
C GLN A 307 34.30 23.57 8.11
N ASP A 308 35.16 22.60 7.81
CA ASP A 308 36.55 22.86 7.41
C ASP A 308 36.63 23.72 6.13
N VAL A 309 35.82 23.39 5.12
CA VAL A 309 35.71 24.18 3.88
C VAL A 309 35.28 25.62 4.17
N TYR A 310 34.28 25.83 5.03
CA TYR A 310 33.82 27.19 5.36
C TYR A 310 34.87 28.00 6.13
N LEU A 311 35.58 27.38 7.07
CA LEU A 311 36.66 28.06 7.81
C LEU A 311 37.82 28.43 6.90
N LYS A 312 38.20 27.57 5.96
CA LYS A 312 39.23 27.88 4.94
C LYS A 312 38.78 28.99 3.99
N ILE A 313 37.50 29.01 3.59
CA ILE A 313 36.94 30.10 2.78
C ILE A 313 37.05 31.43 3.54
N ILE A 314 36.71 31.46 4.84
CA ILE A 314 36.84 32.67 5.67
C ILE A 314 38.29 33.16 5.68
N ALA A 315 39.26 32.27 5.92
CA ALA A 315 40.67 32.62 5.90
C ALA A 315 41.11 33.18 4.54
N ILE A 316 40.74 32.53 3.42
CA ILE A 316 41.07 32.98 2.06
C ILE A 316 40.52 34.40 1.79
N VAL A 317 39.27 34.67 2.17
CA VAL A 317 38.66 35.99 1.97
C VAL A 317 39.46 37.06 2.72
N GLN A 318 39.77 36.82 4.00
CA GLN A 318 40.47 37.77 4.86
C GLN A 318 41.95 37.96 4.46
N GLU A 319 42.65 36.89 4.07
CA GLU A 319 44.04 36.94 3.59
C GLU A 319 44.20 37.75 2.31
N ASN A 320 43.16 37.79 1.46
CA ASN A 320 43.12 38.63 0.25
C ASN A 320 42.62 40.06 0.54
N GLY A 321 42.42 40.42 1.82
CA GLY A 321 42.04 41.75 2.25
C GLY A 321 40.59 42.13 1.91
N ALA A 322 39.74 41.16 1.59
CA ALA A 322 38.30 41.37 1.47
C ALA A 322 37.59 41.02 2.78
N ASP A 323 36.32 41.41 2.89
CA ASP A 323 35.49 41.01 4.03
C ASP A 323 34.06 40.68 3.57
N PHE A 324 33.34 39.97 4.43
CA PHE A 324 31.97 39.58 4.17
C PHE A 324 31.05 40.80 4.23
N ALA A 325 30.05 40.81 3.33
CA ALA A 325 29.06 41.86 3.30
C ALA A 325 27.99 41.64 4.38
N PHE A 326 27.70 42.70 5.13
CA PHE A 326 26.48 42.82 5.91
C PHE A 326 25.42 43.55 5.07
N PRO A 327 24.12 43.43 5.42
CA PRO A 327 23.10 44.32 4.88
C PRO A 327 23.55 45.79 5.02
N SER A 328 23.61 46.48 3.89
CA SER A 328 24.16 47.84 3.79
C SER A 328 23.10 48.79 3.27
N GLN A 329 23.05 50.01 3.82
CA GLN A 329 22.11 51.06 3.43
C GLN A 329 22.81 52.40 3.40
N THR A 330 22.43 53.24 2.45
CA THR A 330 22.81 54.66 2.43
C THR A 330 21.66 55.47 3.01
N LEU A 331 21.92 56.16 4.13
CA LEU A 331 20.91 56.92 4.85
C LEU A 331 21.10 58.42 4.55
N TYR A 332 20.18 59.01 3.80
CA TYR A 332 20.13 60.44 3.56
C TYR A 332 19.46 61.12 4.75
N ILE A 333 20.26 61.77 5.60
CA ILE A 333 19.78 62.51 6.77
C ILE A 333 19.60 63.97 6.34
N ASP A 334 18.37 64.47 6.39
CA ASP A 334 18.10 65.89 6.17
C ASP A 334 18.69 66.71 7.32
N ASP A 335 19.51 67.73 6.98
CA ASP A 335 20.01 68.71 7.94
C ASP A 335 18.96 69.81 8.15
N PRO A 336 18.33 69.90 9.33
CA PRO A 336 17.31 70.91 9.60
C PRO A 336 17.85 72.35 9.59
N GLU A 337 19.17 72.58 9.63
CA GLU A 337 19.77 73.93 9.57
C GLU A 337 20.10 74.42 8.14
N ALA A 338 19.99 73.55 7.12
CA ALA A 338 20.26 73.90 5.72
C ALA A 338 19.03 74.44 4.95
N ALA A 339 17.88 74.62 5.61
CA ALA A 339 16.72 75.25 5.01
C ALA A 339 17.02 76.74 4.73
N PRO A 340 16.94 77.22 3.47
CA PRO A 340 17.19 78.62 3.17
C PRO A 340 16.17 79.48 3.94
N ALA A 341 16.68 80.45 4.70
CA ALA A 341 15.85 81.46 5.35
C ALA A 341 14.95 82.10 4.28
N ILE A 342 13.65 81.85 4.39
CA ILE A 342 12.63 82.43 3.52
C ILE A 342 12.75 83.96 3.70
N LYS A 343 13.22 84.65 2.66
CA LYS A 343 13.30 86.12 2.61
C LYS A 343 11.95 86.73 2.30
#